data_AF-A0A9P8C003-F1
#
_entry.id   AF-A0A9P8C003-F1
#
_cell.length_a   1.000
_cell.length_b   1.000
_cell.length_c   1.000
_cell.angle_alpha   90.00
_cell.angle_beta   90.00
_cell.angle_gamma   90.00
#
_symmetry.space_group_name_H-M   'P 1'
#
loop_
_entity.id
_entity.type
_entity.pdbx_description
1 polymer ?
#
loop_
_entity_poly.entity_id
_entity_poly.type
_entity_poly.pdbx_seq_one_letter_code
_entity_poly.pdbx_strand_id
1 'polypeptide(L)'
;MGRTKILIAGAGISGLAIAIMLERLPEDKKVDYLILERSVMMSAMGSAVSLQTAVIPLLKQLGIWPEIERISKPMSHFCIKRADGSELGTVDYAYGDSEYSYYGIVMARPELHSILMSHVPSSKIILGKRIVATSQDDIGVSCHCADSTIYHADILIGADGAYSAVRQALYKDLWAHGNLPRQDITPVKLDQVVVVGVTEPLSPADYPMLKEDVCQFRIVLGGHDRPYTMWMVPLTNNRLGWSIGGRSNASDGSSFWSESQEEATDSYAFANDSNRNADWSEAETESIEEICSQMRSKRNPFGFGTYGDLIDKTPRHMISKVMFEEKGFRTWYGGRTVLIGDGVANAMFDGACLVNLIHDLSSQPTMDELGDLFQTYFERRYPAARIAIEGSSQFSRLFHDQAQVEEDGRVVMYNSIPRWLQRWTLDSNNKVDPTLDFVLTKMSFAPSIQPFATVQDETVHFDADEQPTLGGSHRHSFPPGTAVSGTAVGVGGEATVPLAHSPSVPVDIPHYVSHNSRSF
;
A
#
# COMPACT_ATOMS: atom_id res chain seq x y z
N MET A 1 4.42 27.56 29.91
CA MET A 1 3.38 27.56 28.85
C MET A 1 2.95 26.12 28.63
N GLY A 2 1.68 25.87 28.28
CA GLY A 2 1.17 24.52 28.06
C GLY A 2 1.82 23.87 26.83
N ARG A 3 1.88 22.53 26.78
CA ARG A 3 2.28 21.78 25.59
C ARG A 3 1.11 21.76 24.59
N THR A 4 1.42 21.80 23.30
CA THR A 4 0.43 21.60 22.22
C THR A 4 -0.28 20.26 22.44
N LYS A 5 -1.60 20.26 22.32
CA LYS A 5 -2.47 19.10 22.49
C LYS A 5 -2.94 18.57 21.15
N ILE A 6 -2.82 17.27 20.96
CA ILE A 6 -3.21 16.57 19.74
C ILE A 6 -4.24 15.48 20.05
N LEU A 7 -5.36 15.47 19.34
CA LEU A 7 -6.24 14.31 19.30
C LEU A 7 -5.93 13.47 18.07
N ILE A 8 -5.84 12.16 18.25
CA ILE A 8 -5.72 11.18 17.17
C ILE A 8 -7.02 10.37 17.15
N ALA A 9 -7.76 10.43 16.05
CA ALA A 9 -8.96 9.62 15.88
C ALA A 9 -8.58 8.25 15.35
N GLY A 10 -8.67 7.21 16.18
CA GLY A 10 -8.38 5.81 15.83
C GLY A 10 -7.05 5.29 16.36
N ALA A 11 -7.09 4.12 16.99
CA ALA A 11 -5.95 3.32 17.44
C ALA A 11 -5.64 2.16 16.46
N GLY A 12 -5.89 2.39 15.17
CA GLY A 12 -5.37 1.55 14.09
C GLY A 12 -3.85 1.70 13.95
N ILE A 13 -3.27 1.00 12.96
CA ILE A 13 -1.81 1.04 12.74
C ILE A 13 -1.32 2.48 12.51
N SER A 14 -2.03 3.26 11.69
CA SER A 14 -1.68 4.66 11.40
C SER A 14 -1.62 5.52 12.66
N GLY A 15 -2.67 5.47 13.49
CA GLY A 15 -2.74 6.26 14.73
C GLY A 15 -1.72 5.84 15.78
N LEU A 16 -1.49 4.53 15.93
CA LEU A 16 -0.45 4.00 16.83
C LEU A 16 0.95 4.37 16.36
N ALA A 17 1.23 4.28 15.05
CA ALA A 17 2.53 4.66 14.49
C ALA A 17 2.85 6.14 14.78
N ILE A 18 1.89 7.04 14.58
CA ILE A 18 2.06 8.46 14.92
C ILE A 18 2.29 8.66 16.41
N ALA A 19 1.51 7.99 17.27
CA ALA A 19 1.69 8.12 18.71
C ALA A 19 3.10 7.69 19.16
N ILE A 20 3.64 6.60 18.62
CA ILE A 20 5.01 6.17 18.90
C ILE A 20 6.02 7.23 18.44
N MET A 21 5.82 7.85 17.27
CA MET A 21 6.69 8.93 16.79
C MET A 21 6.61 10.18 17.68
N LEU A 22 5.42 10.55 18.16
CA LEU A 22 5.22 11.65 19.10
C LEU A 22 5.92 11.39 20.44
N GLU A 23 5.92 10.15 20.94
CA GLU A 23 6.69 9.77 22.13
C GLU A 23 8.21 9.93 21.97
N ARG A 24 8.70 9.96 20.72
CA ARG A 24 10.13 10.17 20.41
C ARG A 24 10.54 11.63 20.31
N LEU A 25 9.59 12.57 20.37
CA LEU A 25 9.93 14.00 20.41
C LEU A 25 10.82 14.31 21.63
N PRO A 26 11.81 15.21 21.49
CA PRO A 26 12.65 15.61 22.60
C PRO A 26 11.84 16.37 23.66
N GLU A 27 12.28 16.35 24.93
CA GLU A 27 11.48 16.83 26.06
C GLU A 27 11.08 18.32 25.98
N ASP A 28 11.90 19.14 25.34
CA ASP A 28 11.63 20.57 25.08
C ASP A 28 10.64 20.81 23.94
N LYS A 29 10.41 19.81 23.08
CA LYS A 29 9.43 19.82 21.98
C LYS A 29 8.25 18.87 22.19
N LYS A 30 8.13 18.31 23.40
CA LYS A 30 7.13 17.28 23.69
C LYS A 30 5.72 17.84 23.62
N VAL A 31 4.84 17.14 22.92
CA VAL A 31 3.41 17.45 22.84
C VAL A 31 2.62 16.59 23.83
N ASP A 32 1.41 17.03 24.14
CA ASP A 32 0.40 16.18 24.77
C ASP A 32 -0.50 15.58 23.69
N TYR A 33 -0.88 14.33 23.82
CA TYR A 33 -1.80 13.69 22.89
C TYR A 33 -2.73 12.70 23.58
N LEU A 34 -3.86 12.40 22.93
CA LEU A 34 -4.76 11.29 23.25
C LEU A 34 -5.25 10.64 21.96
N ILE A 35 -5.35 9.31 21.97
CA ILE A 35 -6.00 8.53 20.92
C ILE A 35 -7.43 8.22 21.37
N LEU A 36 -8.40 8.56 20.53
CA LEU A 36 -9.81 8.22 20.71
C LEU A 36 -10.13 7.04 19.78
N GLU A 37 -10.33 5.86 20.36
CA GLU A 37 -10.64 4.63 19.63
C GLU A 37 -12.12 4.28 19.81
N ARG A 38 -12.81 4.01 18.71
CA ARG A 38 -14.24 3.69 18.71
C ARG A 38 -14.53 2.34 19.36
N SER A 39 -13.67 1.34 19.17
CA SER A 39 -13.89 -0.01 19.67
C SER A 39 -13.74 -0.05 21.18
N VAL A 40 -14.64 -0.79 21.84
CA VAL A 40 -14.62 -1.00 23.30
C VAL A 40 -13.57 -2.03 23.73
N MET A 41 -13.09 -2.82 22.77
CA MET A 41 -12.04 -3.81 22.93
C MET A 41 -11.10 -3.73 21.73
N MET A 42 -9.79 -3.76 21.99
CA MET A 42 -8.79 -3.74 20.93
C MET A 42 -8.71 -5.12 20.29
N SER A 43 -9.12 -5.21 19.02
CA SER A 43 -8.94 -6.39 18.20
C SER A 43 -8.54 -5.96 16.81
N ALA A 44 -7.36 -6.38 16.36
CA ALA A 44 -6.97 -6.18 14.98
C ALA A 44 -7.62 -7.26 14.10
N MET A 45 -8.09 -6.85 12.92
CA MET A 45 -8.66 -7.75 11.92
C MET A 45 -7.62 -8.80 11.49
N GLY A 46 -8.05 -10.05 11.38
CA GLY A 46 -7.20 -11.15 10.90
C GLY A 46 -6.89 -11.02 9.42
N SER A 47 -5.73 -10.47 9.12
CA SER A 47 -5.19 -10.41 7.75
C SER A 47 -3.68 -10.52 7.78
N ALA A 48 -3.09 -10.94 6.66
CA ALA A 48 -1.68 -10.63 6.42
C ALA A 48 -1.54 -9.15 6.05
N VAL A 49 -0.35 -8.59 6.31
CA VAL A 49 0.04 -7.25 5.88
C VAL A 49 1.48 -7.31 5.36
N SER A 50 1.75 -6.54 4.31
CA SER A 50 3.10 -6.31 3.81
C SER A 50 3.57 -4.90 4.14
N LEU A 51 4.85 -4.78 4.47
CA LEU A 51 5.56 -3.50 4.60
C LEU A 51 6.68 -3.46 3.57
N GLN A 52 6.86 -2.31 2.93
CA GLN A 52 8.00 -2.05 2.04
C GLN A 52 9.27 -1.93 2.87
N THR A 53 10.42 -2.39 2.38
CA THR A 53 11.68 -2.25 3.12
C THR A 53 12.11 -0.81 3.37
N ALA A 54 11.57 0.14 2.59
CA ALA A 54 11.72 1.57 2.83
C ALA A 54 11.24 2.02 4.23
N VAL A 55 10.34 1.31 4.92
CA VAL A 55 9.96 1.68 6.30
C VAL A 55 10.96 1.24 7.37
N ILE A 56 11.89 0.32 7.06
CA ILE A 56 12.78 -0.28 8.06
C ILE A 56 13.65 0.75 8.79
N PRO A 57 14.27 1.75 8.12
CA PRO A 57 15.05 2.78 8.81
C PRO A 57 14.25 3.52 9.89
N LEU A 58 12.98 3.85 9.60
CA LEU A 58 12.08 4.45 10.58
C LEU A 58 11.79 3.50 11.74
N LEU A 59 11.50 2.22 11.47
CA LEU A 59 11.27 1.22 12.52
C LEU A 59 12.51 1.04 13.42
N LYS A 60 13.72 1.15 12.85
CA LYS A 60 14.99 1.16 13.60
C LYS A 60 15.12 2.41 14.47
N GLN A 61 14.81 3.61 13.96
CA GLN A 61 14.81 4.86 14.73
C GLN A 61 13.78 4.83 15.88
N LEU A 62 12.63 4.19 15.63
CA LEU A 62 11.62 3.93 16.64
C LEU A 62 12.00 2.76 17.58
N GLY A 63 13.12 2.06 17.36
CA GLY A 63 13.59 0.97 18.22
C GLY A 63 12.69 -0.27 18.25
N ILE A 64 11.73 -0.38 17.33
CA ILE A 64 10.75 -1.48 17.26
C ILE A 64 11.08 -2.51 16.19
N TRP A 65 12.12 -2.26 15.37
CA TRP A 65 12.54 -3.16 14.30
C TRP A 65 12.79 -4.60 14.76
N PRO A 66 13.55 -4.90 15.84
CA PRO A 66 13.85 -6.29 16.22
C PRO A 66 12.60 -7.13 16.51
N GLU A 67 11.55 -6.51 17.05
CA GLU A 67 10.28 -7.19 17.33
C GLU A 67 9.49 -7.48 16.05
N ILE A 68 9.46 -6.51 15.14
CA ILE A 68 8.79 -6.63 13.82
C ILE A 68 9.52 -7.66 12.97
N GLU A 69 10.85 -7.61 12.92
CA GLU A 69 11.69 -8.55 12.17
C GLU A 69 11.37 -9.99 12.57
N ARG A 70 11.30 -10.27 13.88
CA ARG A 70 11.01 -11.61 14.45
C ARG A 70 9.66 -12.18 14.04
N ILE A 71 8.65 -11.34 13.81
CA ILE A 71 7.30 -11.79 13.41
C ILE A 71 7.09 -11.77 11.89
N SER A 72 8.07 -11.28 11.13
CA SER A 72 7.96 -11.08 9.70
C SER A 72 8.74 -12.11 8.89
N LYS A 73 8.37 -12.28 7.62
CA LYS A 73 9.16 -13.00 6.62
C LYS A 73 9.54 -12.07 5.47
N PRO A 74 10.78 -12.12 4.96
CA PRO A 74 11.17 -11.38 3.77
C PRO A 74 10.43 -11.90 2.54
N MET A 75 9.84 -11.01 1.76
CA MET A 75 9.12 -11.33 0.54
C MET A 75 10.09 -11.59 -0.61
N SER A 76 10.06 -12.79 -1.19
CA SER A 76 11.01 -13.16 -2.25
C SER A 76 10.40 -13.12 -3.65
N HIS A 77 9.23 -13.73 -3.85
CA HIS A 77 8.68 -13.95 -5.20
C HIS A 77 7.17 -13.95 -5.18
N PHE A 78 6.55 -13.55 -6.29
CA PHE A 78 5.15 -13.83 -6.58
C PHE A 78 5.09 -15.02 -7.55
N CYS A 79 4.40 -16.08 -7.16
CA CYS A 79 4.11 -17.24 -8.00
C CYS A 79 2.66 -17.14 -8.46
N ILE A 80 2.44 -16.96 -9.76
CA ILE A 80 1.12 -16.65 -10.30
C ILE A 80 0.65 -17.81 -11.17
N LYS A 81 -0.56 -18.29 -10.88
CA LYS A 81 -1.27 -19.31 -11.66
C LYS A 81 -2.54 -18.73 -12.26
N ARG A 82 -2.96 -19.30 -13.39
CA ARG A 82 -4.29 -19.07 -13.97
C ARG A 82 -5.36 -19.84 -13.20
N ALA A 83 -6.62 -19.52 -13.49
CA ALA A 83 -7.79 -20.17 -12.90
C ALA A 83 -7.80 -21.71 -13.04
N ASP A 84 -7.30 -22.22 -14.17
CA ASP A 84 -7.17 -23.65 -14.49
C ASP A 84 -5.99 -24.34 -13.76
N GLY A 85 -5.15 -23.56 -13.08
CA GLY A 85 -3.97 -24.02 -12.34
C GLY A 85 -2.69 -24.12 -13.15
N SER A 86 -2.71 -23.78 -14.44
CA SER A 86 -1.51 -23.59 -15.25
C SER A 86 -0.67 -22.42 -14.73
N GLU A 87 0.64 -22.51 -14.91
CA GLU A 87 1.55 -21.44 -14.50
C GLU A 87 1.41 -20.24 -15.44
N LEU A 88 1.21 -19.06 -14.85
CA LEU A 88 1.22 -17.80 -15.59
C LEU A 88 2.62 -17.21 -15.61
N GLY A 89 3.32 -17.21 -14.47
CA GLY A 89 4.68 -16.68 -14.37
C GLY A 89 5.11 -16.44 -12.93
N THR A 90 6.34 -15.95 -12.77
CA THR A 90 6.91 -15.57 -11.48
C THR A 90 7.50 -14.17 -11.53
N VAL A 91 7.19 -13.34 -10.52
CA VAL A 91 7.84 -12.04 -10.34
C VAL A 91 8.88 -12.15 -9.24
N ASP A 92 10.12 -11.78 -9.55
CA ASP A 92 11.21 -11.72 -8.59
C ASP A 92 11.13 -10.41 -7.81
N TYR A 93 10.94 -10.53 -6.49
CA TYR A 93 10.89 -9.46 -5.50
C TYR A 93 12.14 -9.48 -4.58
N ALA A 94 13.10 -10.37 -4.85
CA ALA A 94 14.40 -10.36 -4.20
C ALA A 94 15.34 -9.39 -4.91
N TYR A 95 16.09 -8.60 -4.14
CA TYR A 95 17.06 -7.66 -4.67
C TYR A 95 18.47 -8.06 -4.21
N GLY A 96 19.39 -8.19 -5.17
CA GLY A 96 20.83 -8.25 -4.87
C GLY A 96 21.39 -6.84 -4.91
N ASP A 97 21.98 -6.38 -3.79
CA ASP A 97 22.83 -5.18 -3.59
C ASP A 97 22.30 -4.08 -2.63
N SER A 98 21.14 -4.24 -1.99
CA SER A 98 20.67 -3.36 -0.88
C SER A 98 20.95 -3.96 0.51
N GLU A 99 20.98 -3.13 1.56
CA GLU A 99 21.14 -3.58 2.98
C GLU A 99 20.13 -4.69 3.33
N TYR A 100 18.93 -4.61 2.77
CA TYR A 100 17.90 -5.65 2.84
C TYR A 100 17.71 -6.24 1.44
N SER A 101 18.01 -7.52 1.25
CA SER A 101 18.00 -8.18 -0.08
C SER A 101 16.58 -8.49 -0.62
N TYR A 102 15.56 -7.71 -0.23
CA TYR A 102 14.15 -7.93 -0.55
C TYR A 102 13.37 -6.60 -0.55
N TYR A 103 12.27 -6.54 -1.30
CA TYR A 103 11.45 -5.32 -1.44
C TYR A 103 10.41 -5.13 -0.34
N GLY A 104 10.07 -6.19 0.41
CA GLY A 104 9.14 -6.07 1.52
C GLY A 104 9.21 -7.23 2.49
N ILE A 105 8.50 -7.07 3.60
CA ILE A 105 8.31 -8.08 4.64
C ILE A 105 6.83 -8.32 4.84
N VAL A 106 6.45 -9.55 5.18
CA VAL A 106 5.07 -9.96 5.40
C VAL A 106 4.90 -10.51 6.80
N MET A 107 3.82 -10.11 7.47
CA MET A 107 3.48 -10.58 8.82
C MET A 107 1.96 -10.61 9.01
N ALA A 108 1.49 -11.15 10.14
CA ALA A 108 0.09 -11.00 10.50
C ALA A 108 -0.18 -9.58 11.02
N ARG A 109 -1.22 -8.93 10.49
CA ARG A 109 -1.65 -7.59 10.90
C ARG A 109 -1.94 -7.49 12.41
N PRO A 110 -2.55 -8.50 13.07
CA PRO A 110 -2.75 -8.45 14.51
C PRO A 110 -1.48 -8.41 15.34
N GLU A 111 -0.41 -9.07 14.90
CA GLU A 111 0.87 -9.02 15.61
C GLU A 111 1.57 -7.69 15.43
N LEU A 112 1.58 -7.13 14.21
CA LEU A 112 2.08 -5.78 13.99
C LEU A 112 1.34 -4.76 14.86
N HIS A 113 0.01 -4.83 14.88
CA HIS A 113 -0.82 -3.96 15.71
C HIS A 113 -0.51 -4.11 17.20
N SER A 114 -0.39 -5.34 17.70
CA SER A 114 -0.05 -5.62 19.09
C SER A 114 1.32 -5.06 19.49
N ILE A 115 2.33 -5.18 18.62
CA ILE A 115 3.65 -4.58 18.86
C ILE A 115 3.50 -3.06 18.96
N LEU A 116 2.90 -2.42 17.96
CA LEU A 116 2.73 -0.95 17.96
C LEU A 116 1.99 -0.47 19.21
N MET A 117 0.90 -1.16 19.58
CA MET A 117 0.11 -0.82 20.76
C MET A 117 0.93 -0.94 22.05
N SER A 118 1.83 -1.92 22.16
CA SER A 118 2.69 -2.10 23.34
C SER A 118 3.71 -0.98 23.55
N HIS A 119 4.02 -0.21 22.50
CA HIS A 119 4.93 0.94 22.52
C HIS A 119 4.21 2.27 22.79
N VAL A 120 2.89 2.25 22.95
CA VAL A 120 2.09 3.43 23.33
C VAL A 120 1.61 3.28 24.77
N PRO A 121 1.78 4.29 25.64
CA PRO A 121 1.26 4.24 27.00
C PRO A 121 -0.26 4.02 27.01
N SER A 122 -0.75 3.05 27.77
CA SER A 122 -2.19 2.73 27.80
C SER A 122 -3.07 3.90 28.26
N SER A 123 -2.54 4.80 29.08
CA SER A 123 -3.22 6.04 29.49
C SER A 123 -3.49 7.03 28.35
N LYS A 124 -2.82 6.85 27.21
CA LYS A 124 -2.98 7.67 26.01
C LYS A 124 -4.06 7.14 25.06
N ILE A 125 -4.57 5.93 25.29
CA ILE A 125 -5.57 5.29 24.43
C ILE A 125 -6.91 5.22 25.19
N ILE A 126 -7.92 5.93 24.69
CA ILE A 126 -9.26 5.91 25.27
C ILE A 126 -10.19 5.13 24.35
N LEU A 127 -10.62 3.97 24.82
CA LEU A 127 -11.52 3.05 24.11
C LEU A 127 -13.00 3.48 24.21
N GLY A 128 -13.83 2.98 23.30
CA GLY A 128 -15.26 3.28 23.26
C GLY A 128 -15.60 4.73 22.88
N LYS A 129 -14.64 5.48 22.32
CA LYS A 129 -14.77 6.89 21.95
C LYS A 129 -14.98 7.06 20.45
N ARG A 130 -16.20 6.72 20.01
CA ARG A 130 -16.64 6.96 18.64
C ARG A 130 -16.95 8.44 18.43
N ILE A 131 -16.13 9.13 17.64
CA ILE A 131 -16.38 10.52 17.23
C ILE A 131 -17.59 10.55 16.27
N VAL A 132 -18.54 11.44 16.54
CA VAL A 132 -19.77 11.62 15.74
C VAL A 132 -19.89 13.02 15.15
N ALA A 133 -19.15 13.99 15.69
CA ALA A 133 -19.06 15.34 15.14
C ALA A 133 -17.76 16.01 15.58
N THR A 134 -17.31 16.96 14.77
CA THR A 134 -16.17 17.83 15.09
C THR A 134 -16.60 19.29 14.91
N SER A 135 -16.03 20.18 15.72
CA SER A 135 -16.13 21.63 15.56
C SER A 135 -14.76 22.26 15.83
N GLN A 136 -14.45 23.38 15.21
CA GLN A 136 -13.16 24.04 15.36
C GLN A 136 -13.31 25.56 15.25
N ASP A 137 -12.40 26.28 15.91
CA ASP A 137 -12.30 27.73 15.90
C ASP A 137 -10.82 28.17 15.90
N ASP A 138 -10.58 29.47 16.05
CA ASP A 138 -9.24 30.06 16.08
C ASP A 138 -8.40 29.60 17.28
N ILE A 139 -8.99 28.94 18.27
CA ILE A 139 -8.33 28.50 19.50
C ILE A 139 -8.07 26.99 19.47
N GLY A 140 -9.01 26.18 19.01
CA GLY A 140 -8.88 24.72 19.07
C GLY A 140 -9.92 23.95 18.27
N VAL A 141 -9.84 22.63 18.38
CA VAL A 141 -10.78 21.65 17.82
C VAL A 141 -11.43 20.85 18.94
N SER A 142 -12.72 20.56 18.77
CA SER A 142 -13.55 19.80 19.68
C SER A 142 -14.10 18.54 18.99
N CYS A 143 -13.85 17.38 19.58
CA CYS A 143 -14.38 16.09 19.13
C CYS A 143 -15.55 15.66 20.03
N HIS A 144 -16.73 15.53 19.45
CA HIS A 144 -17.93 15.05 20.14
C HIS A 144 -18.05 13.55 19.95
N CYS A 145 -18.06 12.81 21.06
CA CYS A 145 -18.19 11.36 21.05
C CYS A 145 -19.66 10.91 21.20
N ALA A 146 -19.97 9.70 20.75
CA ALA A 146 -21.31 9.12 20.79
C ALA A 146 -21.86 8.97 22.22
N ASP A 147 -20.99 8.86 23.22
CA ASP A 147 -21.34 8.82 24.64
C ASP A 147 -21.52 10.22 25.26
N SER A 148 -21.62 11.25 24.42
CA SER A 148 -21.73 12.68 24.79
C SER A 148 -20.49 13.28 25.44
N THR A 149 -19.37 12.55 25.54
CA THR A 149 -18.10 13.14 25.99
C THR A 149 -17.51 14.04 24.90
N ILE A 150 -16.84 15.11 25.33
CA ILE A 150 -16.20 16.09 24.44
C ILE A 150 -14.72 16.18 24.81
N TYR A 151 -13.86 16.10 23.79
CA TYR A 151 -12.42 16.27 23.93
C TYR A 151 -11.97 17.49 23.14
N HIS A 152 -11.08 18.29 23.74
CA HIS A 152 -10.53 19.50 23.14
C HIS A 152 -9.03 19.37 22.91
N ALA A 153 -8.55 19.89 21.78
CA ALA A 153 -7.14 19.94 21.43
C ALA A 153 -6.82 21.11 20.50
N ASP A 154 -5.54 21.33 20.24
CA ASP A 154 -5.08 22.33 19.28
C ASP A 154 -5.10 21.76 17.84
N ILE A 155 -4.93 20.44 17.71
CA ILE A 155 -4.88 19.70 16.43
C ILE A 155 -5.70 18.41 16.53
N LEU A 156 -6.41 18.06 15.44
CA LEU A 156 -7.04 16.76 15.24
C LEU A 156 -6.38 16.04 14.06
N ILE A 157 -5.87 14.83 14.30
CA ILE A 157 -5.35 13.92 13.28
C ILE A 157 -6.40 12.82 13.03
N GLY A 158 -7.00 12.82 11.84
CA GLY A 158 -7.91 11.78 11.37
C GLY A 158 -7.14 10.54 10.92
N ALA A 159 -7.11 9.51 11.76
CA ALA A 159 -6.47 8.21 11.53
C ALA A 159 -7.50 7.04 11.60
N ASP A 160 -8.76 7.35 11.31
CA ASP A 160 -9.95 6.50 11.53
C ASP A 160 -10.36 5.70 10.28
N GLY A 161 -9.42 5.52 9.34
CA GLY A 161 -9.51 4.58 8.22
C GLY A 161 -10.42 5.02 7.07
N ALA A 162 -10.74 4.09 6.17
CA ALA A 162 -11.48 4.36 4.95
C ALA A 162 -12.86 5.03 5.20
N TYR A 163 -13.56 4.57 6.24
CA TYR A 163 -14.85 5.09 6.70
C TYR A 163 -14.73 6.30 7.65
N SER A 164 -13.65 7.07 7.55
CA SER A 164 -13.32 8.18 8.45
C SER A 164 -14.49 9.15 8.68
N ALA A 165 -14.95 9.24 9.93
CA ALA A 165 -15.94 10.22 10.38
C ALA A 165 -15.31 11.62 10.45
N VAL A 166 -14.02 11.70 10.77
CA VAL A 166 -13.27 12.96 10.78
C VAL A 166 -13.21 13.56 9.37
N ARG A 167 -12.91 12.75 8.35
CA ARG A 167 -12.92 13.18 6.93
C ARG A 167 -14.29 13.68 6.52
N GLN A 168 -15.35 12.96 6.85
CA GLN A 168 -16.72 13.37 6.51
C GLN A 168 -17.10 14.70 7.17
N ALA A 169 -16.76 14.89 8.44
CA ALA A 169 -17.02 16.14 9.16
C ALA A 169 -16.23 17.31 8.57
N LEU A 170 -14.94 17.12 8.29
CA LEU A 170 -14.09 18.09 7.60
C LEU A 170 -14.67 18.49 6.23
N TYR A 171 -15.09 17.50 5.44
CA TYR A 171 -15.61 17.76 4.10
C TYR A 171 -16.96 18.48 4.14
N LYS A 172 -17.82 18.15 5.09
CA LYS A 172 -19.08 18.87 5.31
C LYS A 172 -18.84 20.34 5.63
N ASP A 173 -17.87 20.62 6.49
CA ASP A 173 -17.48 21.99 6.85
C ASP A 173 -16.92 22.76 5.64
N LEU A 174 -15.95 22.19 4.92
CA LEU A 174 -15.37 22.80 3.73
C LEU A 174 -16.40 22.99 2.61
N TRP A 175 -17.33 22.06 2.45
CA TRP A 175 -18.42 22.16 1.49
C TRP A 175 -19.35 23.34 1.80
N ALA A 176 -19.74 23.50 3.07
CA ALA A 176 -20.58 24.62 3.51
C ALA A 176 -19.94 26.00 3.22
N HIS A 177 -18.61 26.06 3.19
CA HIS A 177 -17.83 27.27 2.89
C HIS A 177 -17.37 27.38 1.43
N GLY A 178 -17.75 26.45 0.55
CA GLY A 178 -17.39 26.48 -0.88
C GLY A 178 -15.93 26.12 -1.18
N ASN A 179 -15.23 25.50 -0.23
CA ASN A 179 -13.78 25.21 -0.30
C ASN A 179 -13.46 23.74 -0.59
N LEU A 180 -14.47 22.87 -0.78
CA LEU A 180 -14.25 21.45 -1.10
C LEU A 180 -14.17 21.21 -2.62
N PRO A 181 -13.08 20.65 -3.15
CA PRO A 181 -12.95 20.34 -4.57
C PRO A 181 -13.99 19.32 -5.05
N ARG A 182 -14.49 19.49 -6.28
CA ARG A 182 -15.54 18.62 -6.84
C ARG A 182 -15.15 17.14 -6.88
N GLN A 183 -13.88 16.84 -7.13
CA GLN A 183 -13.36 15.47 -7.15
C GLN A 183 -13.58 14.75 -5.81
N ASP A 184 -13.50 15.47 -4.69
CA ASP A 184 -13.61 14.88 -3.35
C ASP A 184 -15.05 14.63 -2.90
N ILE A 185 -16.02 15.25 -3.57
CA ILE A 185 -17.46 15.03 -3.37
C ILE A 185 -17.93 13.71 -3.97
N THR A 186 -17.35 13.31 -5.11
CA THR A 186 -17.81 12.12 -5.84
C THR A 186 -17.77 10.88 -4.92
N PRO A 187 -18.82 10.06 -4.84
CA PRO A 187 -18.81 8.85 -4.03
C PRO A 187 -17.61 7.96 -4.36
N VAL A 188 -17.07 7.29 -3.35
CA VAL A 188 -15.99 6.32 -3.57
C VAL A 188 -16.57 5.13 -4.31
N LYS A 189 -15.89 4.68 -5.37
CA LYS A 189 -16.29 3.47 -6.07
C LYS A 189 -15.77 2.27 -5.29
N LEU A 190 -16.69 1.46 -4.80
CA LEU A 190 -16.44 0.15 -4.22
C LEU A 190 -16.75 -0.90 -5.29
N ASP A 191 -15.73 -1.47 -5.92
CA ASP A 191 -15.93 -2.48 -6.97
C ASP A 191 -15.33 -3.85 -6.62
N GLN A 192 -14.73 -4.00 -5.45
CA GLN A 192 -14.14 -5.26 -5.00
C GLN A 192 -14.46 -5.57 -3.54
N VAL A 193 -14.96 -6.79 -3.35
CA VAL A 193 -15.15 -7.42 -2.04
C VAL A 193 -14.05 -8.44 -1.86
N VAL A 194 -13.38 -8.40 -0.71
CA VAL A 194 -12.30 -9.33 -0.39
C VAL A 194 -12.48 -9.87 1.02
N VAL A 195 -12.45 -11.19 1.16
CA VAL A 195 -12.40 -11.88 2.45
C VAL A 195 -10.98 -12.36 2.69
N VAL A 196 -10.40 -11.94 3.81
CA VAL A 196 -9.04 -12.27 4.23
C VAL A 196 -9.07 -13.10 5.50
N GLY A 197 -8.01 -13.88 5.73
CA GLY A 197 -7.85 -14.56 7.00
C GLY A 197 -6.41 -14.97 7.32
N VAL A 198 -6.19 -15.32 8.60
CA VAL A 198 -4.92 -15.86 9.11
C VAL A 198 -5.18 -17.15 9.88
N THR A 199 -4.64 -18.25 9.40
CA THR A 199 -4.87 -19.57 10.01
C THR A 199 -4.25 -19.67 11.41
N GLU A 200 -4.73 -20.64 12.19
CA GLU A 200 -3.93 -21.24 13.27
C GLU A 200 -2.64 -21.87 12.71
N PRO A 201 -1.64 -22.19 13.56
CA PRO A 201 -0.45 -22.91 13.12
C PRO A 201 -0.81 -24.22 12.40
N LEU A 202 -0.27 -24.38 11.19
CA LEU A 202 -0.49 -25.53 10.33
C LEU A 202 0.72 -26.47 10.36
N SER A 203 0.52 -27.72 9.92
CA SER A 203 1.61 -28.68 9.75
C SER A 203 2.43 -28.37 8.50
N PRO A 204 3.76 -28.20 8.60
CA PRO A 204 4.63 -28.07 7.42
C PRO A 204 4.72 -29.36 6.58
N ALA A 205 4.17 -30.49 7.04
CA ALA A 205 4.03 -31.69 6.22
C ALA A 205 2.92 -31.52 5.17
N ASP A 206 1.81 -30.88 5.57
CA ASP A 206 0.65 -30.63 4.70
C ASP A 206 0.87 -29.38 3.82
N TYR A 207 1.61 -28.40 4.34
CA TYR A 207 1.94 -27.14 3.66
C TYR A 207 3.47 -26.93 3.64
N PRO A 208 4.20 -27.58 2.71
CA PRO A 208 5.67 -27.51 2.67
C PRO A 208 6.26 -26.10 2.57
N MET A 209 5.51 -25.16 1.97
CA MET A 209 5.91 -23.74 1.85
C MET A 209 6.12 -23.04 3.20
N LEU A 210 5.61 -23.59 4.30
CA LEU A 210 5.84 -23.05 5.65
C LEU A 210 7.29 -23.21 6.13
N LYS A 211 8.02 -24.18 5.55
CA LYS A 211 9.44 -24.45 5.89
C LYS A 211 10.40 -23.42 5.30
N GLU A 212 9.95 -22.61 4.37
CA GLU A 212 10.78 -21.61 3.70
C GLU A 212 11.02 -20.41 4.64
N ASP A 213 12.25 -19.91 4.69
CA ASP A 213 12.60 -18.72 5.48
C ASP A 213 12.09 -17.42 4.83
N VAL A 214 11.67 -17.50 3.57
CA VAL A 214 11.10 -16.40 2.78
C VAL A 214 9.59 -16.55 2.59
N CYS A 215 8.94 -15.46 2.24
CA CYS A 215 7.55 -15.43 1.81
C CYS A 215 7.46 -15.43 0.28
N GLN A 216 6.98 -16.55 -0.27
CA GLN A 216 6.49 -16.63 -1.64
C GLN A 216 5.00 -16.34 -1.68
N PHE A 217 4.61 -15.26 -2.36
CA PHE A 217 3.21 -14.89 -2.55
C PHE A 217 2.61 -15.78 -3.64
N ARG A 218 1.68 -16.67 -3.27
CA ARG A 218 1.05 -17.59 -4.22
C ARG A 218 -0.29 -17.04 -4.62
N ILE A 219 -0.45 -16.72 -5.91
CA ILE A 219 -1.63 -16.05 -6.46
C ILE A 219 -2.27 -16.95 -7.51
N VAL A 220 -3.59 -17.06 -7.45
CA VAL A 220 -4.42 -17.62 -8.51
C VAL A 220 -5.30 -16.50 -9.02
N LEU A 221 -5.08 -16.09 -10.26
CA LEU A 221 -5.90 -15.05 -10.88
C LEU A 221 -7.25 -15.61 -11.33
N GLY A 222 -8.28 -14.79 -11.20
CA GLY A 222 -9.58 -15.05 -11.80
C GLY A 222 -9.51 -15.08 -13.34
N GLY A 223 -10.43 -15.83 -13.94
CA GLY A 223 -10.65 -15.93 -15.38
C GLY A 223 -12.12 -16.18 -15.68
N HIS A 224 -12.47 -16.38 -16.96
CA HIS A 224 -13.86 -16.46 -17.42
C HIS A 224 -14.73 -17.46 -16.64
N ASP A 225 -14.18 -18.61 -16.26
CA ASP A 225 -14.89 -19.66 -15.49
C ASP A 225 -14.69 -19.57 -13.97
N ARG A 226 -13.90 -18.59 -13.50
CA ARG A 226 -13.56 -18.37 -12.09
C ARG A 226 -13.46 -16.86 -11.81
N PRO A 227 -14.55 -16.20 -11.42
CA PRO A 227 -14.61 -14.74 -11.24
C PRO A 227 -14.01 -14.24 -9.91
N TYR A 228 -13.13 -15.03 -9.30
CA TYR A 228 -12.46 -14.69 -8.05
C TYR A 228 -10.96 -14.92 -8.15
N THR A 229 -10.21 -14.03 -7.51
CA THR A 229 -8.78 -14.12 -7.32
C THR A 229 -8.49 -14.60 -5.89
N MET A 230 -7.51 -15.47 -5.76
CA MET A 230 -7.07 -16.01 -4.48
C MET A 230 -5.60 -15.71 -4.29
N TRP A 231 -5.19 -15.38 -3.07
CA TRP A 231 -3.79 -15.42 -2.72
C TRP A 231 -3.54 -16.06 -1.36
N MET A 232 -2.32 -16.56 -1.18
CA MET A 232 -1.82 -17.05 0.10
C MET A 232 -0.34 -16.79 0.30
N VAL A 233 0.04 -16.56 1.54
CA VAL A 233 1.39 -16.23 1.98
C VAL A 233 1.76 -17.03 3.22
N PRO A 234 2.97 -17.61 3.28
CA PRO A 234 3.49 -18.16 4.53
C PRO A 234 3.90 -17.04 5.47
N LEU A 235 3.46 -17.17 6.72
CA LEU A 235 3.81 -16.28 7.83
C LEU A 235 4.71 -17.03 8.82
N THR A 236 5.23 -16.30 9.80
CA THR A 236 5.92 -16.90 10.96
C THR A 236 4.97 -17.78 11.78
N ASN A 237 5.55 -18.66 12.62
CA ASN A 237 4.81 -19.61 13.47
C ASN A 237 3.92 -20.59 12.69
N ASN A 238 4.36 -21.00 11.50
CA ASN A 238 3.67 -21.97 10.63
C ASN A 238 2.22 -21.58 10.27
N ARG A 239 1.92 -20.29 10.14
CA ARG A 239 0.59 -19.82 9.74
C ARG A 239 0.55 -19.41 8.27
N LEU A 240 -0.64 -19.41 7.69
CA LEU A 240 -0.89 -18.86 6.37
C LEU A 240 -1.80 -17.65 6.48
N GLY A 241 -1.42 -16.57 5.81
CA GLY A 241 -2.36 -15.52 5.42
C GLY A 241 -2.99 -15.92 4.09
N TRP A 242 -4.30 -15.70 3.95
CA TRP A 242 -5.01 -15.98 2.70
C TRP A 242 -6.06 -14.91 2.42
N SER A 243 -6.51 -14.89 1.16
CA SER A 243 -7.55 -13.98 0.71
C SER A 243 -8.31 -14.51 -0.49
N ILE A 244 -9.59 -14.16 -0.54
CA ILE A 244 -10.51 -14.43 -1.64
C ILE A 244 -11.14 -13.12 -2.04
N GLY A 245 -10.84 -12.65 -3.24
CA GLY A 245 -11.34 -11.38 -3.77
C GLY A 245 -12.09 -11.55 -5.08
N GLY A 246 -13.07 -10.70 -5.32
CA GLY A 246 -13.81 -10.67 -6.59
C GLY A 246 -14.58 -9.37 -6.75
N ARG A 247 -15.04 -9.11 -7.99
CA ARG A 247 -15.85 -7.92 -8.28
C ARG A 247 -17.22 -7.99 -7.61
N SER A 248 -17.61 -6.90 -6.96
CA SER A 248 -19.02 -6.61 -6.65
C SER A 248 -19.61 -5.81 -7.81
N ASN A 249 -20.74 -6.27 -8.36
CA ASN A 249 -21.49 -5.56 -9.42
C ASN A 249 -20.70 -5.19 -10.70
N ALA A 250 -20.21 -6.19 -11.42
CA ALA A 250 -19.72 -5.97 -12.77
C ALA A 250 -20.89 -5.65 -13.73
N SER A 251 -20.77 -4.56 -14.49
CA SER A 251 -21.79 -4.08 -15.43
C SER A 251 -22.06 -5.03 -16.60
N ASP A 252 -21.19 -6.01 -16.80
CA ASP A 252 -21.29 -7.06 -17.81
C ASP A 252 -21.94 -8.36 -17.30
N GLY A 253 -22.38 -8.39 -16.03
CA GLY A 253 -22.97 -9.57 -15.40
C GLY A 253 -21.95 -10.54 -14.79
N SER A 254 -20.65 -10.23 -14.79
CA SER A 254 -19.60 -11.04 -14.15
C SER A 254 -19.50 -10.87 -12.62
N SER A 255 -20.48 -10.22 -12.00
CA SER A 255 -20.58 -10.03 -10.55
C SER A 255 -20.57 -11.38 -9.83
N PHE A 256 -19.58 -11.63 -8.99
CA PHE A 256 -19.54 -12.86 -8.20
C PHE A 256 -20.30 -12.71 -6.88
N TRP A 257 -20.37 -11.50 -6.33
CA TRP A 257 -21.10 -11.18 -5.10
C TRP A 257 -22.31 -10.30 -5.44
N SER A 258 -23.50 -10.71 -5.02
CA SER A 258 -24.70 -9.87 -5.12
C SER A 258 -24.74 -8.91 -3.94
N GLU A 259 -24.38 -7.65 -4.17
CA GLU A 259 -24.53 -6.59 -3.17
C GLU A 259 -25.29 -5.46 -3.86
N SER A 260 -26.43 -5.01 -3.37
CA SER A 260 -27.20 -3.95 -4.05
C SER A 260 -26.43 -2.63 -4.07
N GLN A 261 -26.33 -2.00 -5.24
CA GLN A 261 -25.60 -0.75 -5.44
C GLN A 261 -26.12 0.38 -4.53
N GLU A 262 -27.43 0.42 -4.25
CA GLU A 262 -28.08 1.39 -3.35
C GLU A 262 -27.50 1.38 -1.93
N GLU A 263 -27.22 0.20 -1.35
CA GLU A 263 -26.63 0.08 0.00
C GLU A 263 -25.15 0.50 0.05
N ALA A 264 -24.44 0.53 -1.08
CA ALA A 264 -23.04 0.95 -1.17
C ALA A 264 -22.90 2.43 -1.57
N THR A 265 -23.88 3.02 -2.27
CA THR A 265 -23.83 4.43 -2.70
C THR A 265 -24.51 5.39 -1.73
N ASP A 266 -25.62 5.00 -1.07
CA ASP A 266 -26.25 5.86 -0.04
C ASP A 266 -25.34 6.04 1.19
N SER A 267 -24.38 5.13 1.41
CA SER A 267 -23.43 5.19 2.52
C SER A 267 -22.30 6.23 2.38
N TYR A 268 -22.16 6.90 1.23
CA TYR A 268 -21.11 7.91 1.00
C TYR A 268 -21.64 9.32 0.73
N ALA A 269 -22.95 9.46 0.51
CA ALA A 269 -23.59 10.75 0.28
C ALA A 269 -23.93 11.42 1.62
N PHE A 270 -22.92 11.85 2.40
CA PHE A 270 -23.10 12.59 3.67
C PHE A 270 -24.09 11.97 4.69
N ALA A 271 -24.49 10.71 4.48
CA ALA A 271 -25.48 10.04 5.29
C ALA A 271 -24.75 9.30 6.41
N ASN A 272 -25.10 9.71 7.62
CA ASN A 272 -24.55 9.25 8.88
C ASN A 272 -25.09 7.84 9.17
N ASP A 273 -24.67 6.82 8.42
CA ASP A 273 -25.11 5.46 8.71
C ASP A 273 -24.38 4.93 9.95
N SER A 274 -25.01 5.21 11.08
CA SER A 274 -24.54 4.90 12.43
C SER A 274 -24.32 3.41 12.73
N ASN A 275 -24.70 2.52 11.82
CA ASN A 275 -24.71 1.06 12.04
C ASN A 275 -23.54 0.28 11.40
N ARG A 276 -22.84 0.80 10.38
CA ARG A 276 -21.70 0.08 9.77
C ARG A 276 -20.38 0.21 10.53
N ASN A 277 -20.33 1.11 11.52
CA ASN A 277 -19.18 1.28 12.40
C ASN A 277 -19.17 0.32 13.61
N ALA A 278 -20.08 -0.65 13.64
CA ALA A 278 -19.99 -1.78 14.55
C ALA A 278 -19.00 -2.80 13.95
N ASP A 279 -18.01 -3.20 14.73
CA ASP A 279 -17.23 -4.40 14.43
C ASP A 279 -18.24 -5.55 14.30
N TRP A 280 -18.52 -5.99 13.06
CA TRP A 280 -19.49 -7.03 12.70
C TRP A 280 -20.97 -6.59 12.73
N SER A 281 -21.43 -5.96 11.65
CA SER A 281 -22.88 -6.02 11.39
C SER A 281 -23.32 -7.46 11.11
N GLU A 282 -24.57 -7.82 11.46
CA GLU A 282 -25.13 -9.15 11.13
C GLU A 282 -25.01 -9.42 9.62
N ALA A 283 -25.26 -8.41 8.79
CA ALA A 283 -25.12 -8.47 7.34
C ALA A 283 -23.68 -8.78 6.86
N GLU A 284 -22.65 -8.21 7.50
CA GLU A 284 -21.25 -8.53 7.16
C GLU A 284 -20.89 -9.97 7.54
N THR A 285 -21.42 -10.45 8.67
CA THR A 285 -21.22 -11.82 9.13
C THR A 285 -21.82 -12.82 8.14
N GLU A 286 -23.07 -12.59 7.73
CA GLU A 286 -23.76 -13.40 6.72
C GLU A 286 -23.01 -13.38 5.38
N SER A 287 -22.57 -12.21 4.93
CA SER A 287 -21.81 -12.07 3.68
C SER A 287 -20.49 -12.86 3.70
N ILE A 288 -19.74 -12.83 4.81
CA ILE A 288 -18.51 -13.62 4.93
C ILE A 288 -18.81 -15.12 4.92
N GLU A 289 -19.85 -15.56 5.62
CA GLU A 289 -20.24 -16.96 5.66
C GLU A 289 -20.68 -17.47 4.29
N GLU A 290 -21.41 -16.66 3.52
CA GLU A 290 -21.78 -16.96 2.15
C GLU A 290 -20.53 -17.12 1.25
N ILE A 291 -19.63 -16.13 1.29
CA ILE A 291 -18.37 -16.14 0.53
C ILE A 291 -17.55 -17.39 0.86
N CYS A 292 -17.37 -17.67 2.15
CA CYS A 292 -16.63 -18.85 2.60
C CYS A 292 -17.33 -20.14 2.16
N SER A 293 -18.66 -20.23 2.27
CA SER A 293 -19.44 -21.42 1.90
C SER A 293 -19.27 -21.80 0.43
N GLN A 294 -19.35 -20.82 -0.47
CA GLN A 294 -19.16 -21.03 -1.91
C GLN A 294 -17.74 -21.54 -2.25
N MET A 295 -16.76 -21.16 -1.43
CA MET A 295 -15.35 -21.46 -1.64
C MET A 295 -14.89 -22.79 -1.05
N ARG A 296 -15.59 -23.31 -0.05
CA ARG A 296 -15.20 -24.51 0.72
C ARG A 296 -14.84 -25.71 -0.16
N SER A 297 -15.65 -26.02 -1.17
CA SER A 297 -15.47 -27.21 -2.02
C SER A 297 -14.42 -27.05 -3.13
N LYS A 298 -13.94 -25.82 -3.36
CA LYS A 298 -13.05 -25.52 -4.48
C LYS A 298 -11.62 -25.95 -4.15
N ARG A 299 -10.97 -26.66 -5.09
CA ARG A 299 -9.57 -27.08 -4.95
C ARG A 299 -8.62 -25.90 -5.08
N ASN A 300 -7.56 -25.94 -4.29
CA ASN A 300 -6.42 -25.03 -4.39
C ASN A 300 -5.49 -25.46 -5.55
N PRO A 301 -5.30 -24.64 -6.59
CA PRO A 301 -4.41 -24.94 -7.73
C PRO A 301 -2.93 -25.13 -7.40
N PHE A 302 -2.50 -24.79 -6.18
CA PHE A 302 -1.15 -25.10 -5.70
C PHE A 302 -1.04 -26.49 -5.03
N GLY A 303 -2.13 -27.26 -4.95
CA GLY A 303 -2.10 -28.65 -4.48
C GLY A 303 -2.24 -28.85 -2.98
N PHE A 304 -2.64 -27.81 -2.22
CA PHE A 304 -2.76 -27.85 -0.76
C PHE A 304 -4.19 -28.14 -0.25
N GLY A 305 -4.87 -29.11 -0.86
CA GLY A 305 -6.26 -29.44 -0.54
C GLY A 305 -7.28 -28.48 -1.14
N THR A 306 -8.34 -28.20 -0.39
CA THR A 306 -9.42 -27.26 -0.73
C THR A 306 -9.25 -25.93 -0.01
N TYR A 307 -9.95 -24.88 -0.45
CA TYR A 307 -10.00 -23.65 0.34
C TYR A 307 -10.79 -23.82 1.64
N GLY A 308 -11.71 -24.79 1.71
CA GLY A 308 -12.39 -25.17 2.95
C GLY A 308 -11.40 -25.59 4.04
N ASP A 309 -10.36 -26.35 3.68
CA ASP A 309 -9.33 -26.78 4.63
C ASP A 309 -8.55 -25.61 5.26
N LEU A 310 -8.43 -24.48 4.55
CA LEU A 310 -7.83 -23.26 5.09
C LEU A 310 -8.82 -22.47 5.94
N ILE A 311 -10.06 -22.32 5.46
CA ILE A 311 -11.13 -21.61 6.16
C ILE A 311 -11.40 -22.28 7.52
N ASP A 312 -11.48 -23.60 7.56
CA ASP A 312 -11.76 -24.36 8.78
C ASP A 312 -10.63 -24.31 9.82
N LYS A 313 -9.40 -24.07 9.38
CA LYS A 313 -8.24 -23.85 10.24
C LYS A 313 -8.01 -22.37 10.55
N THR A 314 -8.97 -21.51 10.23
CA THR A 314 -8.91 -20.07 10.50
C THR A 314 -9.92 -19.72 11.59
N PRO A 315 -9.47 -19.25 12.76
CA PRO A 315 -10.39 -18.79 13.81
C PRO A 315 -11.32 -17.71 13.26
N ARG A 316 -12.60 -17.72 13.66
CA ARG A 316 -13.59 -16.79 13.11
C ARG A 316 -13.21 -15.31 13.29
N HIS A 317 -12.58 -14.96 14.41
CA HIS A 317 -12.08 -13.62 14.71
C HIS A 317 -10.84 -13.23 13.87
N MET A 318 -10.21 -14.21 13.24
CA MET A 318 -9.08 -14.04 12.32
C MET A 318 -9.50 -14.08 10.84
N ILE A 319 -10.81 -14.06 10.55
CA ILE A 319 -11.36 -13.83 9.21
C ILE A 319 -11.92 -12.42 9.18
N SER A 320 -11.85 -11.71 8.06
CA SER A 320 -12.43 -10.38 7.92
C SER A 320 -12.83 -10.07 6.48
N LYS A 321 -13.87 -9.25 6.29
CA LYS A 321 -14.23 -8.68 4.99
C LYS A 321 -13.61 -7.29 4.86
N VAL A 322 -13.06 -7.02 3.68
CA VAL A 322 -12.44 -5.76 3.30
C VAL A 322 -13.05 -5.34 1.97
N MET A 323 -13.49 -4.09 1.92
CA MET A 323 -13.92 -3.45 0.70
C MET A 323 -12.76 -2.59 0.20
N PHE A 324 -12.39 -2.74 -1.07
CA PHE A 324 -11.37 -1.88 -1.65
C PHE A 324 -11.99 -0.60 -2.21
N GLU A 325 -11.45 0.52 -1.75
CA GLU A 325 -11.81 1.87 -2.17
C GLU A 325 -10.73 2.39 -3.13
N GLU A 326 -11.10 2.69 -4.38
CA GLU A 326 -10.19 3.34 -5.32
C GLU A 326 -10.51 4.83 -5.46
N LYS A 327 -10.06 5.65 -4.49
CA LYS A 327 -10.13 7.11 -4.63
C LYS A 327 -8.94 7.83 -4.02
N GLY A 328 -8.26 8.62 -4.86
CA GLY A 328 -7.28 9.61 -4.41
C GLY A 328 -7.94 10.93 -4.03
N PHE A 329 -8.02 11.22 -2.73
CA PHE A 329 -8.54 12.48 -2.20
C PHE A 329 -7.53 13.62 -2.36
N ARG A 330 -8.00 14.82 -2.68
CA ARG A 330 -7.17 16.04 -2.79
C ARG A 330 -7.13 16.84 -1.50
N THR A 331 -8.19 16.81 -0.72
CA THR A 331 -8.32 17.53 0.54
C THR A 331 -7.90 16.64 1.69
N TRP A 332 -6.71 16.92 2.22
CA TRP A 332 -6.12 16.19 3.35
C TRP A 332 -6.22 16.95 4.68
N TYR A 333 -6.64 18.21 4.67
CA TYR A 333 -6.72 19.01 5.89
C TYR A 333 -7.67 20.19 5.71
N GLY A 334 -8.00 20.84 6.82
CA GLY A 334 -8.68 22.13 6.86
C GLY A 334 -8.82 22.62 8.29
N GLY A 335 -8.45 23.88 8.49
CA GLY A 335 -8.32 24.46 9.82
C GLY A 335 -7.29 23.71 10.67
N ARG A 336 -7.74 23.20 11.81
CA ARG A 336 -6.95 22.45 12.81
C ARG A 336 -6.99 20.94 12.61
N THR A 337 -7.63 20.47 11.54
CA THR A 337 -7.82 19.04 11.26
C THR A 337 -6.96 18.61 10.07
N VAL A 338 -6.22 17.52 10.22
CA VAL A 338 -5.43 16.87 9.16
C VAL A 338 -5.75 15.38 9.09
N LEU A 339 -5.74 14.81 7.89
CA LEU A 339 -6.01 13.41 7.59
C LEU A 339 -4.70 12.74 7.19
N ILE A 340 -4.57 11.46 7.55
CA ILE A 340 -3.45 10.61 7.14
C ILE A 340 -3.98 9.36 6.42
N GLY A 341 -3.11 8.70 5.65
CA GLY A 341 -3.48 7.47 4.95
C GLY A 341 -3.84 6.28 5.86
N ASP A 342 -4.57 5.34 5.28
CA ASP A 342 -4.97 4.06 5.87
C ASP A 342 -4.08 2.88 5.41
N GLY A 343 -3.38 3.04 4.29
CA GLY A 343 -2.34 2.12 3.83
C GLY A 343 -1.14 2.11 4.78
N VAL A 344 -0.80 0.94 5.32
CA VAL A 344 0.11 0.79 6.47
C VAL A 344 1.47 1.49 6.31
N ALA A 345 2.19 1.23 5.21
CA ALA A 345 3.49 1.86 4.96
C ALA A 345 3.35 3.37 4.67
N ASN A 346 2.35 3.76 3.88
CA ASN A 346 2.08 5.17 3.57
C ASN A 346 1.74 5.96 4.84
N ALA A 347 0.97 5.38 5.75
CA ALA A 347 0.64 5.98 7.03
C ALA A 347 1.87 6.20 7.92
N MET A 348 2.84 5.29 7.89
CA MET A 348 4.11 5.48 8.60
C MET A 348 4.93 6.63 7.99
N PHE A 349 4.96 6.74 6.66
CA PHE A 349 5.59 7.87 5.97
C PHE A 349 4.88 9.20 6.22
N ASP A 350 3.55 9.18 6.24
CA ASP A 350 2.72 10.33 6.56
C ASP A 350 3.00 10.80 7.99
N GLY A 351 3.04 9.86 8.93
CA GLY A 351 3.37 10.13 10.33
C GLY A 351 4.76 10.73 10.49
N ALA A 352 5.79 10.15 9.85
CA ALA A 352 7.16 10.68 9.94
C ALA A 352 7.24 12.13 9.43
N CYS A 353 6.65 12.40 8.27
CA CYS A 353 6.61 13.74 7.70
C CYS A 353 5.86 14.73 8.60
N LEU A 354 4.66 14.36 9.06
CA LEU A 354 3.83 15.21 9.90
C LEU A 354 4.49 15.49 11.26
N VAL A 355 5.09 14.48 11.90
CA VAL A 355 5.74 14.63 13.22
C VAL A 355 7.02 15.47 13.12
N ASN A 356 7.80 15.36 12.04
CA ASN A 356 8.94 16.26 11.82
C ASN A 356 8.47 17.73 11.71
N LEU A 357 7.31 17.99 11.11
CA LEU A 357 6.78 19.35 11.05
C LEU A 357 6.22 19.81 12.40
N ILE A 358 5.57 18.91 13.15
CA ILE A 358 5.07 19.20 14.51
C ILE A 358 6.22 19.53 15.47
N HIS A 359 7.40 18.91 15.30
CA HIS A 359 8.59 19.22 16.11
C HIS A 359 8.94 20.71 16.13
N ASP A 360 8.70 21.42 15.03
CA ASP A 360 9.02 22.83 14.87
C ASP A 360 7.85 23.75 15.23
N LEU A 361 6.70 23.19 15.63
CA LEU A 361 5.50 23.93 15.93
C LEU A 361 5.60 24.72 17.25
N SER A 362 4.90 25.85 17.30
CA SER A 362 4.76 26.66 18.51
C SER A 362 3.90 25.94 19.56
N SER A 363 4.00 26.36 20.82
CA SER A 363 3.23 25.76 21.93
C SER A 363 1.72 26.09 21.89
N GLN A 364 1.33 27.08 21.09
CA GLN A 364 -0.06 27.52 20.89
C GLN A 364 -0.23 27.90 19.42
N PRO A 365 -0.39 26.90 18.54
CA PRO A 365 -0.34 27.14 17.11
C PRO A 365 -1.56 27.91 16.63
N THR A 366 -1.29 28.94 15.82
CA THR A 366 -2.34 29.71 15.14
C THR A 366 -2.89 28.93 13.95
N MET A 367 -4.04 29.36 13.42
CA MET A 367 -4.61 28.77 12.21
C MET A 367 -3.68 28.90 10.99
N ASP A 368 -2.97 30.02 10.88
CA ASP A 368 -2.01 30.24 9.78
C ASP A 368 -0.79 29.32 9.90
N GLU A 369 -0.22 29.19 11.09
CA GLU A 369 0.90 28.27 11.35
C GLU A 369 0.51 26.81 11.02
N LEU A 370 -0.70 26.39 11.38
CA LEU A 370 -1.22 25.06 11.05
C LEU A 370 -1.51 24.91 9.56
N GLY A 371 -2.02 25.96 8.91
CA GLY A 371 -2.26 25.98 7.47
C GLY A 371 -0.98 25.75 6.68
N ASP A 372 0.10 26.48 7.01
CA ASP A 372 1.41 26.34 6.38
C ASP A 372 2.02 24.95 6.65
N LEU A 373 1.88 24.45 7.88
CA LEU A 373 2.34 23.12 8.26
C LEU A 373 1.64 22.03 7.45
N PHE A 374 0.31 22.04 7.39
CA PHE A 374 -0.46 21.02 6.69
C PHE A 374 -0.31 21.10 5.16
N GLN A 375 -0.18 22.32 4.61
CA GLN A 375 0.17 22.51 3.20
C GLN A 375 1.53 21.88 2.89
N THR A 376 2.53 22.13 3.72
CA THR A 376 3.87 21.54 3.55
C THR A 376 3.83 20.01 3.63
N TYR A 377 3.09 19.46 4.59
CA TYR A 377 2.85 18.02 4.71
C TYR A 377 2.22 17.46 3.43
N PHE A 378 1.15 18.08 2.93
CA PHE A 378 0.46 17.66 1.71
C PHE A 378 1.41 17.68 0.50
N GLU A 379 2.16 18.76 0.29
CA GLU A 379 3.10 18.89 -0.84
C GLU A 379 4.19 17.81 -0.83
N ARG A 380 4.69 17.43 0.35
CA ARG A 380 5.72 16.40 0.50
C ARG A 380 5.18 14.99 0.28
N ARG A 381 3.93 14.71 0.69
CA ARG A 381 3.38 13.35 0.73
C ARG A 381 2.47 13.01 -0.45
N TYR A 382 1.70 13.98 -0.93
CA TYR A 382 0.70 13.77 -1.95
C TYR A 382 1.25 13.15 -3.25
N PRO A 383 2.42 13.58 -3.80
CA PRO A 383 2.94 12.99 -5.03
C PRO A 383 3.19 11.48 -4.92
N ALA A 384 3.80 11.03 -3.82
CA ALA A 384 4.08 9.61 -3.57
C ALA A 384 2.79 8.83 -3.28
N ALA A 385 1.88 9.38 -2.47
CA ALA A 385 0.59 8.76 -2.18
C ALA A 385 -0.25 8.58 -3.45
N ARG A 386 -0.27 9.58 -4.35
CA ARG A 386 -0.95 9.50 -5.65
C ARG A 386 -0.37 8.38 -6.52
N ILE A 387 0.95 8.27 -6.62
CA ILE A 387 1.61 7.18 -7.37
C ILE A 387 1.22 5.82 -6.80
N ALA A 388 1.19 5.68 -5.47
CA ALA A 388 0.78 4.43 -4.82
C ALA A 388 -0.68 4.06 -5.12
N ILE A 389 -1.61 5.03 -5.08
CA ILE A 389 -3.03 4.82 -5.39
C ILE A 389 -3.22 4.45 -6.87
N GLU A 390 -2.56 5.16 -7.78
CA GLU A 390 -2.61 4.88 -9.22
C GLU A 390 -2.01 3.51 -9.55
N GLY A 391 -0.87 3.18 -8.93
CA GLY A 391 -0.23 1.87 -9.05
C GLY A 391 -1.12 0.74 -8.53
N SER A 392 -1.78 0.95 -7.39
CA SER A 392 -2.74 -0.02 -6.83
C SER A 392 -3.95 -0.22 -7.74
N SER A 393 -4.48 0.84 -8.36
CA SER A 393 -5.62 0.73 -9.30
C SER A 393 -5.23 0.00 -10.60
N GLN A 394 -4.02 0.23 -11.11
CA GLN A 394 -3.51 -0.52 -12.26
C GLN A 394 -3.29 -2.00 -11.90
N PHE A 395 -2.69 -2.26 -10.74
CA PHE A 395 -2.47 -3.62 -10.24
C PHE A 395 -3.79 -4.35 -9.98
N SER A 396 -4.78 -3.67 -9.41
CA SER A 396 -6.14 -4.16 -9.15
C SER A 396 -6.86 -4.59 -10.43
N ARG A 397 -6.83 -3.77 -11.48
CA ARG A 397 -7.33 -4.14 -12.83
C ARG A 397 -6.60 -5.35 -13.38
N LEU A 398 -5.27 -5.35 -13.32
CA LEU A 398 -4.47 -6.49 -13.75
C LEU A 398 -4.68 -7.75 -12.91
N PHE A 399 -5.27 -7.68 -11.71
CA PHE A 399 -5.56 -8.85 -10.88
C PHE A 399 -7.00 -9.38 -11.03
N HIS A 400 -7.95 -8.50 -11.33
CA HIS A 400 -9.38 -8.82 -11.26
C HIS A 400 -10.14 -8.63 -12.56
N ASP A 401 -9.62 -7.87 -13.51
CA ASP A 401 -10.30 -7.61 -14.76
C ASP A 401 -10.03 -8.73 -15.78
N GLN A 402 -11.07 -9.10 -16.54
CA GLN A 402 -11.13 -10.36 -17.29
C GLN A 402 -11.12 -10.15 -18.80
N ALA A 403 -10.88 -8.92 -19.25
CA ALA A 403 -10.81 -8.64 -20.68
C ALA A 403 -9.59 -9.36 -21.29
N GLN A 404 -9.77 -9.94 -22.49
CA GLN A 404 -8.73 -10.69 -23.19
C GLN A 404 -7.45 -9.86 -23.44
N VAL A 405 -7.59 -8.54 -23.62
CA VAL A 405 -6.48 -7.57 -23.74
C VAL A 405 -5.64 -7.50 -22.47
N GLU A 406 -6.26 -7.66 -21.30
CA GLU A 406 -5.58 -7.67 -20.02
C GLU A 406 -4.98 -9.04 -19.71
N GLU A 407 -5.54 -10.13 -20.23
CA GLU A 407 -4.94 -11.46 -20.16
C GLU A 407 -3.62 -11.52 -20.95
N ASP A 408 -3.59 -11.02 -22.18
CA ASP A 408 -2.35 -10.87 -22.96
C ASP A 408 -1.38 -9.89 -22.27
N GLY A 409 -1.90 -8.80 -21.70
CA GLY A 409 -1.14 -7.84 -20.89
C GLY A 409 -0.47 -8.48 -19.67
N ARG A 410 -1.14 -9.40 -18.96
CA ARG A 410 -0.58 -10.16 -17.83
C ARG A 410 0.56 -11.08 -18.27
N VAL A 411 0.40 -11.77 -19.39
CA VAL A 411 1.44 -12.66 -19.92
C VAL A 411 2.69 -11.86 -20.26
N VAL A 412 2.55 -10.71 -20.93
CA VAL A 412 3.68 -9.82 -21.24
C VAL A 412 4.28 -9.22 -19.97
N MET A 413 3.46 -8.77 -19.03
CA MET A 413 3.94 -8.17 -17.78
C MET A 413 4.79 -9.15 -16.96
N TYR A 414 4.30 -10.38 -16.76
CA TYR A 414 4.91 -11.33 -15.85
C TYR A 414 6.03 -12.17 -16.48
N ASN A 415 6.02 -12.35 -17.81
CA ASN A 415 7.02 -13.20 -18.49
C ASN A 415 7.97 -12.44 -19.41
N SER A 416 7.67 -11.19 -19.79
CA SER A 416 8.40 -10.50 -20.86
C SER A 416 8.98 -9.14 -20.47
N ILE A 417 8.62 -8.58 -19.30
CA ILE A 417 9.25 -7.34 -18.83
C ILE A 417 10.71 -7.64 -18.41
N PRO A 418 11.70 -6.95 -18.98
CA PRO A 418 13.09 -7.10 -18.56
C PRO A 418 13.27 -6.79 -17.07
N ARG A 419 14.11 -7.57 -16.38
CA ARG A 419 14.38 -7.40 -14.94
C ARG A 419 14.80 -5.98 -14.55
N TRP A 420 15.54 -5.29 -15.42
CA TRP A 420 15.96 -3.90 -15.16
C TRP A 420 14.77 -2.94 -15.09
N LEU A 421 13.72 -3.16 -15.89
CA LEU A 421 12.52 -2.33 -15.91
C LEU A 421 11.63 -2.66 -14.70
N GLN A 422 11.51 -3.94 -14.34
CA GLN A 422 10.85 -4.36 -13.08
C GLN A 422 11.50 -3.69 -11.86
N ARG A 423 12.84 -3.72 -11.78
CA ARG A 423 13.61 -3.04 -10.71
C ARG A 423 13.38 -1.53 -10.71
N TRP A 424 13.47 -0.89 -11.87
CA TRP A 424 13.26 0.57 -11.97
C TRP A 424 11.87 1.00 -11.47
N THR A 425 10.82 0.24 -11.78
CA THR A 425 9.46 0.51 -11.28
C THR A 425 9.39 0.34 -9.75
N LEU A 426 9.97 -0.72 -9.21
CA LEU A 426 9.99 -0.96 -7.76
C LEU A 426 10.81 0.10 -7.01
N ASP A 427 11.96 0.50 -7.54
CA ASP A 427 12.84 1.52 -6.96
C ASP A 427 12.20 2.91 -7.00
N SER A 428 11.46 3.23 -8.07
CA SER A 428 10.74 4.50 -8.19
C SER A 428 9.63 4.65 -7.16
N ASN A 429 9.02 3.54 -6.73
CA ASN A 429 8.01 3.51 -5.66
C ASN A 429 8.61 3.64 -4.25
N ASN A 430 9.94 3.48 -4.10
CA ASN A 430 10.64 3.49 -2.80
C ASN A 430 11.35 4.81 -2.48
N LYS A 431 11.12 5.88 -3.26
CA LYS A 431 11.73 7.21 -3.03
C LYS A 431 11.01 8.03 -1.96
N VAL A 432 10.80 7.47 -0.78
CA VAL A 432 10.29 8.20 0.38
C VAL A 432 11.34 8.10 1.47
N ASP A 433 11.80 9.26 1.95
CA ASP A 433 12.69 9.35 3.11
C ASP A 433 11.82 9.37 4.38
N PRO A 434 11.80 8.29 5.19
CA PRO A 434 10.94 8.18 6.35
C PRO A 434 11.64 8.64 7.64
N THR A 435 12.75 9.38 7.52
CA THR A 435 13.60 9.72 8.66
C THR A 435 12.91 10.69 9.62
N LEU A 436 13.11 10.47 10.92
CA LEU A 436 12.80 11.43 11.98
C LEU A 436 14.06 12.25 12.25
N ASP A 437 14.07 13.49 11.76
CA ASP A 437 15.25 14.35 11.75
C ASP A 437 15.84 14.57 13.15
N PHE A 438 14.97 14.64 14.16
CA PHE A 438 15.31 14.86 15.57
C PHE A 438 15.85 13.61 16.30
N VAL A 439 15.66 12.41 15.74
CA VAL A 439 16.22 11.17 16.31
C VAL A 439 17.67 10.99 15.85
N LEU A 440 17.97 11.36 14.59
CA LEU A 440 19.31 11.25 14.01
C LEU A 440 20.35 12.14 14.70
N THR A 441 19.95 13.25 15.33
CA THR A 441 20.86 14.11 16.10
C THR A 441 21.53 13.37 17.28
N LYS A 442 20.97 12.22 17.72
CA LYS A 442 21.56 11.34 18.75
C LYS A 442 22.25 10.09 18.21
N MET A 443 22.05 9.73 16.94
CA MET A 443 22.66 8.55 16.33
C MET A 443 23.56 9.02 15.18
N SER A 444 24.85 9.20 15.47
CA SER A 444 25.85 9.43 14.44
C SER A 444 25.95 8.18 13.54
N PHE A 445 25.21 8.18 12.43
CA PHE A 445 25.48 7.28 11.32
C PHE A 445 26.36 8.00 10.32
N ALA A 446 27.41 7.31 9.84
CA ALA A 446 28.19 7.78 8.71
C ALA A 446 27.26 7.94 7.49
N PRO A 447 27.40 9.01 6.70
CA PRO A 447 26.51 9.25 5.57
C PRO A 447 26.72 8.16 4.52
N SER A 448 25.78 7.23 4.41
CA SER A 448 25.68 6.34 3.25
C SER A 448 24.58 6.88 2.34
N ILE A 449 24.97 7.81 1.47
CA ILE A 449 24.47 8.08 0.11
C ILE A 449 25.22 9.34 -0.33
N GLN A 450 26.21 9.19 -1.20
CA GLN A 450 26.59 10.34 -2.03
C GLN A 450 25.48 10.52 -3.07
N PRO A 451 25.02 11.76 -3.32
CA PRO A 451 24.14 12.00 -4.46
C PRO A 451 24.87 11.52 -5.71
N PHE A 452 24.20 10.70 -6.53
CA PHE A 452 24.68 10.39 -7.87
C PHE A 452 24.96 11.72 -8.56
N ALA A 453 26.20 11.91 -8.99
CA ALA A 453 26.57 13.04 -9.82
C ALA A 453 25.63 13.05 -11.02
N THR A 454 24.85 14.13 -11.15
CA THR A 454 24.21 14.50 -12.39
C THR A 454 25.26 14.45 -13.48
N VAL A 455 25.13 13.49 -14.39
CA VAL A 455 25.84 13.53 -15.68
C VAL A 455 25.37 14.83 -16.33
N GLN A 456 26.24 15.84 -16.32
CA GLN A 456 26.02 17.04 -17.10
C GLN A 456 26.00 16.62 -18.57
N ASP A 457 24.97 17.07 -19.28
CA ASP A 457 24.90 17.04 -20.74
C ASP A 457 26.20 17.63 -21.30
N GLU A 458 27.13 16.77 -21.72
CA GLU A 458 28.13 17.16 -22.69
C GLU A 458 27.42 17.21 -24.05
N THR A 459 26.92 18.40 -24.38
CA THR A 459 26.58 18.80 -25.74
C THR A 459 27.80 18.58 -26.63
N VAL A 460 27.82 17.45 -27.35
CA VAL A 460 28.72 17.22 -28.47
C VAL A 460 28.25 18.10 -29.64
N HIS A 461 28.92 19.25 -29.80
CA HIS A 461 28.85 20.02 -31.03
C HIS A 461 29.53 19.24 -32.15
N PHE A 462 28.75 18.80 -33.14
CA PHE A 462 29.27 18.34 -34.42
C PHE A 462 29.56 19.56 -35.29
N ASP A 463 30.84 19.96 -35.38
CA ASP A 463 31.30 20.81 -36.46
C ASP A 463 31.59 19.95 -37.69
N ALA A 464 30.92 20.32 -38.78
CA ALA A 464 31.11 19.77 -40.10
C ALA A 464 32.29 20.48 -40.75
N ASP A 465 33.44 19.81 -40.83
CA ASP A 465 34.41 19.88 -41.93
C ASP A 465 35.69 19.15 -41.51
N GLU A 466 35.91 17.95 -42.04
CA GLU A 466 37.21 17.47 -42.56
C GLU A 466 37.17 15.95 -42.88
N GLN A 467 37.64 15.61 -44.08
CA GLN A 467 37.71 14.27 -44.62
C GLN A 467 38.83 13.40 -43.99
N PRO A 468 38.74 12.05 -44.08
CA PRO A 468 39.56 11.15 -43.27
C PRO A 468 40.92 10.86 -43.91
N THR A 469 41.97 10.74 -43.07
CA THR A 469 43.19 10.02 -43.46
C THR A 469 43.71 9.06 -42.38
N LEU A 470 44.18 7.94 -42.91
CA LEU A 470 44.77 6.70 -42.37
C LEU A 470 45.81 6.80 -41.24
N GLY A 471 45.78 5.78 -40.36
CA GLY A 471 46.98 5.09 -39.87
C GLY A 471 47.34 5.27 -38.39
N GLY A 472 47.53 4.16 -37.67
CA GLY A 472 48.20 4.20 -36.36
C GLY A 472 47.86 3.04 -35.42
N SER A 473 48.65 1.97 -35.49
CA SER A 473 48.71 0.85 -34.56
C SER A 473 48.99 1.27 -33.10
N HIS A 474 48.42 0.58 -32.10
CA HIS A 474 49.21 0.10 -30.95
C HIS A 474 48.53 -1.09 -30.26
N ARG A 475 49.30 -2.19 -30.16
CA ARG A 475 49.03 -3.39 -29.37
C ARG A 475 49.31 -3.12 -27.90
N HIS A 476 48.53 -3.72 -26.99
CA HIS A 476 49.09 -4.27 -25.77
C HIS A 476 48.43 -5.61 -25.41
N SER A 477 49.30 -6.55 -25.06
CA SER A 477 49.13 -7.98 -24.89
C SER A 477 48.91 -8.38 -23.43
N PHE A 478 48.06 -9.40 -23.22
CA PHE A 478 47.91 -10.22 -22.00
C PHE A 478 49.22 -10.94 -21.61
N PRO A 479 49.31 -11.55 -20.39
CA PRO A 479 49.09 -13.02 -20.28
C PRO A 479 48.53 -13.47 -18.88
N PRO A 480 48.53 -14.75 -18.46
CA PRO A 480 47.44 -15.71 -18.73
C PRO A 480 46.98 -16.60 -17.52
N GLY A 481 45.82 -17.26 -17.69
CA GLY A 481 45.66 -18.70 -17.41
C GLY A 481 45.22 -19.18 -16.02
N THR A 482 44.00 -19.74 -15.95
CA THR A 482 43.83 -21.16 -15.55
C THR A 482 42.50 -21.68 -16.10
N ALA A 483 42.58 -22.70 -16.95
CA ALA A 483 41.47 -23.50 -17.43
C ALA A 483 41.63 -24.92 -16.89
N VAL A 484 40.54 -25.56 -16.49
CA VAL A 484 40.42 -27.02 -16.45
C VAL A 484 39.12 -27.42 -17.12
N SER A 485 39.28 -28.32 -18.07
CA SER A 485 38.35 -28.88 -19.04
C SER A 485 37.62 -30.13 -18.53
N GLY A 486 36.48 -30.45 -19.14
CA GLY A 486 35.84 -31.77 -19.07
C GLY A 486 34.61 -31.95 -19.98
N THR A 487 34.84 -32.14 -21.28
CA THR A 487 34.11 -32.95 -22.30
C THR A 487 32.65 -33.43 -22.03
N ALA A 488 31.62 -33.09 -22.82
CA ALA A 488 31.31 -33.34 -24.26
C ALA A 488 30.76 -34.75 -24.58
N VAL A 489 29.48 -34.83 -25.02
CA VAL A 489 28.96 -35.70 -26.11
C VAL A 489 27.75 -34.98 -26.74
N GLY A 490 27.70 -34.88 -28.06
CA GLY A 490 26.58 -34.31 -28.82
C GLY A 490 26.12 -35.20 -29.96
N VAL A 491 24.92 -34.93 -30.49
CA VAL A 491 24.37 -35.18 -31.84
C VAL A 491 23.13 -34.26 -31.90
N GLY A 492 22.83 -33.38 -32.86
CA GLY A 492 23.10 -33.31 -34.30
C GLY A 492 21.73 -33.23 -35.00
N GLY A 493 21.40 -32.12 -35.68
CA GLY A 493 20.15 -31.98 -36.44
C GLY A 493 19.82 -30.55 -36.85
N GLU A 494 20.41 -30.09 -37.96
CA GLU A 494 19.99 -28.89 -38.70
C GLU A 494 18.67 -29.12 -39.45
N ALA A 495 17.80 -28.10 -39.47
CA ALA A 495 16.78 -27.95 -40.50
C ALA A 495 16.49 -26.44 -40.72
N THR A 496 16.89 -25.98 -41.90
CA THR A 496 16.62 -24.66 -42.49
C THR A 496 15.25 -24.65 -43.18
N VAL A 497 14.43 -23.61 -42.97
CA VAL A 497 13.21 -23.28 -43.76
C VAL A 497 13.01 -21.74 -43.74
N PRO A 498 12.48 -21.11 -44.81
CA PRO A 498 12.95 -19.80 -45.31
C PRO A 498 12.07 -18.58 -44.94
N LEU A 499 12.66 -17.40 -45.15
CA LEU A 499 12.01 -16.09 -45.17
C LEU A 499 11.04 -15.95 -46.35
N ALA A 500 9.78 -15.61 -46.05
CA ALA A 500 8.79 -15.17 -47.03
C ALA A 500 8.31 -13.75 -46.69
N HIS A 501 8.41 -12.87 -47.68
CA HIS A 501 7.88 -11.52 -47.70
C HIS A 501 6.35 -11.49 -47.78
N SER A 502 5.71 -10.47 -47.19
CA SER A 502 4.56 -9.68 -47.71
C SER A 502 3.99 -8.78 -46.58
N PRO A 503 3.15 -7.76 -46.84
CA PRO A 503 3.45 -6.48 -47.50
C PRO A 503 3.05 -5.26 -46.63
N SER A 504 3.55 -4.08 -46.98
CA SER A 504 3.23 -2.79 -46.35
C SER A 504 1.82 -2.28 -46.71
N VAL A 505 1.03 -1.92 -45.71
CA VAL A 505 -0.23 -1.16 -45.83
C VAL A 505 -0.03 0.23 -45.20
N PRO A 506 -0.38 1.34 -45.87
CA PRO A 506 -0.20 2.69 -45.35
C PRO A 506 -1.31 3.05 -44.35
N VAL A 507 -0.94 3.71 -43.24
CA VAL A 507 -1.89 4.32 -42.30
C VAL A 507 -1.88 5.82 -42.52
N ASP A 508 -3.03 6.35 -42.96
CA ASP A 508 -3.34 7.77 -43.07
C ASP A 508 -3.42 8.43 -41.68
N ILE A 509 -2.75 9.57 -41.52
CA ILE A 509 -2.80 10.43 -40.34
C ILE A 509 -3.66 11.65 -40.68
N PRO A 510 -4.82 11.88 -40.03
CA PRO A 510 -5.52 13.13 -40.16
C PRO A 510 -4.97 14.17 -39.18
N HIS A 511 -4.38 15.23 -39.75
CA HIS A 511 -4.14 16.50 -39.08
C HIS A 511 -5.46 17.14 -38.64
N TYR A 512 -5.54 17.60 -37.38
CA TYR A 512 -6.52 18.61 -37.00
C TYR A 512 -5.86 19.86 -36.42
N VAL A 513 -6.25 20.96 -37.04
CA VAL A 513 -5.73 22.33 -36.92
C VAL A 513 -6.31 23.01 -35.68
N SER A 514 -5.45 23.77 -35.00
CA SER A 514 -5.82 24.72 -33.96
C SER A 514 -6.55 25.92 -34.57
N HIS A 515 -7.71 26.29 -34.05
CA HIS A 515 -8.24 27.66 -34.20
C HIS A 515 -8.90 28.13 -32.91
N ASN A 516 -8.51 29.34 -32.53
CA ASN A 516 -8.85 30.07 -31.32
C ASN A 516 -9.82 31.19 -31.76
N SER A 517 -10.99 31.37 -31.12
CA SER A 517 -11.68 32.68 -31.06
C SER A 517 -12.89 32.66 -30.09
N ARG A 518 -13.21 33.87 -29.62
CA ARG A 518 -13.97 34.28 -28.43
C ARG A 518 -15.50 34.38 -28.62
N SER A 519 -16.17 34.67 -27.48
CA SER A 519 -17.47 35.37 -27.27
C SER A 519 -18.74 34.60 -27.66
N PHE A 520 -19.82 34.54 -26.86
CA PHE A 520 -20.40 35.44 -25.84
C PHE A 520 -20.83 34.69 -24.57
#